data_AF-A0A7L2HI99-F1
#
_entry.id   AF-A0A7L2HI99-F1
#
_cell.length_a   1.000
_cell.length_b   1.000
_cell.length_c   1.000
_cell.angle_alpha   90.00
_cell.angle_beta   90.00
_cell.angle_gamma   90.00
#
_symmetry.space_group_name_H-M   'P 1'
#
loop_
_entity.id
_entity.type
_entity.pdbx_description
1 polymer ?
#
loop_
_entity_poly.entity_id
_entity_poly.type
_entity_poly.pdbx_seq_one_letter_code
_entity_poly.pdbx_strand_id
1 'polypeptide(L)'
;QGEVRLKCLKALQSLYTNRELFPKLELFTNRFKDRIVSMTLDKEYDVAVEAIRLVTLILHGSEEALSNEDCENVYHLVYSAHRPVAVAAGEFLHKKLFSRHDPQAEEALAKRRGRNSPNGNLIRMLVLFFLESELHEHAAYLVDSLWESSQELLKDWECMTELLLEEPVQGEEAMSDRQESALIELMVCTIRQAAEAHPPVGRGTGKRV
;
A
#
# COMPACT_ATOMS: atom_id res chain seq x y z
N GLN A 1 9.29 -23.12 -16.31
CA GLN A 1 8.75 -23.78 -15.10
C GLN A 1 8.64 -22.74 -13.99
N GLY A 2 7.47 -22.13 -13.77
CA GLY A 2 7.33 -21.15 -12.67
C GLY A 2 7.24 -21.79 -11.28
N GLU A 3 6.92 -23.08 -11.18
CA GLU A 3 7.03 -23.83 -9.92
C GLU A 3 8.44 -23.72 -9.29
N VAL A 4 9.49 -23.80 -10.13
CA VAL A 4 10.88 -23.63 -9.66
C VAL A 4 11.09 -22.21 -9.11
N ARG A 5 10.63 -21.18 -9.83
CA ARG A 5 10.74 -19.77 -9.39
C ARG A 5 9.98 -19.54 -8.08
N LEU A 6 8.77 -20.10 -7.98
CA LEU A 6 7.93 -20.03 -6.79
C LEU A 6 8.63 -20.63 -5.56
N LYS A 7 9.24 -21.82 -5.72
CA LYS A 7 10.00 -22.47 -4.64
C LYS A 7 11.22 -21.65 -4.23
N CYS A 8 11.95 -21.07 -5.20
CA CYS A 8 13.07 -20.17 -4.92
C CYS A 8 12.63 -18.95 -4.10
N LEU A 9 11.55 -18.28 -4.50
CA LEU A 9 11.02 -17.10 -3.80
C LEU A 9 10.60 -17.44 -2.36
N LYS A 10 9.86 -18.53 -2.16
CA LYS A 10 9.44 -18.98 -0.82
C LYS A 10 10.62 -19.37 0.07
N ALA A 11 11.64 -20.02 -0.49
CA ALA A 11 12.87 -20.32 0.24
C ALA A 11 13.58 -19.04 0.67
N LEU A 12 13.72 -18.05 -0.23
CA LEU A 12 14.29 -16.75 0.11
C LEU A 12 13.49 -16.05 1.22
N GLN A 13 12.16 -15.98 1.12
CA GLN A 13 11.32 -15.37 2.16
C GLN A 13 11.64 -15.92 3.56
N SER A 14 11.84 -17.24 3.70
CA SER A 14 12.21 -17.84 4.99
C SER A 14 13.55 -17.32 5.55
N LEU A 15 14.52 -17.05 4.66
CA LEU A 15 15.82 -16.47 5.03
C LEU A 15 15.66 -15.00 5.46
N TYR A 16 14.83 -14.23 4.74
CA TYR A 16 14.58 -12.81 5.05
C TYR A 16 13.78 -12.60 6.34
N THR A 17 12.92 -13.56 6.72
CA THR A 17 12.23 -13.52 8.02
C THR A 17 13.14 -13.89 9.20
N ASN A 18 14.29 -14.51 8.94
CA ASN A 18 15.24 -14.88 9.98
C ASN A 18 16.20 -13.71 10.27
N ARG A 19 16.07 -13.12 11.46
CA ARG A 19 16.85 -11.96 11.91
C ARG A 19 18.38 -12.18 11.92
N GLU A 20 18.84 -13.42 12.09
CA GLU A 20 20.27 -13.74 12.10
C GLU A 20 20.85 -13.91 10.70
N LEU A 21 20.02 -14.34 9.74
CA LEU A 21 20.43 -14.56 8.36
C LEU A 21 20.28 -13.31 7.52
N PHE A 22 19.27 -12.48 7.79
CA PHE A 22 18.98 -11.27 7.02
C PHE A 22 20.22 -10.38 6.78
N PRO A 23 21.04 -10.02 7.80
CA PRO A 23 22.21 -9.16 7.58
C PRO A 23 23.26 -9.80 6.65
N LYS A 24 23.27 -11.13 6.51
CA LYS A 24 24.20 -11.86 5.63
C LYS A 24 23.74 -11.90 4.18
N LEU A 25 22.52 -11.46 3.89
CA LEU A 25 21.93 -11.50 2.55
C LEU A 25 22.24 -10.25 1.72
N GLU A 26 22.84 -9.20 2.28
CA GLU A 26 23.04 -7.91 1.60
C GLU A 26 23.67 -8.05 0.20
N LEU A 27 24.79 -8.78 0.08
CA LEU A 27 25.45 -9.03 -1.21
C LEU A 27 24.56 -9.82 -2.19
N PHE A 28 23.77 -10.75 -1.68
CA PHE A 28 22.82 -11.49 -2.49
C PHE A 28 21.70 -10.57 -2.99
N THR A 29 21.12 -9.77 -2.10
CA THR A 29 20.07 -8.79 -2.43
C THR A 29 20.57 -7.85 -3.51
N ASN A 30 21.73 -7.21 -3.31
CA ASN A 30 22.30 -6.26 -4.26
C ASN A 30 22.56 -6.89 -5.63
N ARG A 31 22.96 -8.17 -5.68
CA ARG A 31 23.20 -8.88 -6.94
C ARG A 31 21.93 -9.30 -7.67
N PHE A 32 20.87 -9.66 -6.96
CA PHE A 32 19.67 -10.28 -7.54
C PHE A 32 18.40 -9.41 -7.47
N LYS A 33 18.48 -8.22 -6.88
CA LYS A 33 17.37 -7.26 -6.71
C LYS A 33 16.58 -7.07 -7.99
N ASP A 34 17.25 -6.67 -9.08
CA ASP A 34 16.58 -6.37 -10.36
C ASP A 34 15.79 -7.57 -10.88
N ARG A 35 16.34 -8.78 -10.69
CA ARG A 35 15.63 -10.01 -11.07
C ARG A 35 14.43 -10.27 -10.18
N ILE A 36 14.53 -10.06 -8.87
CA ILE A 36 13.42 -10.20 -7.92
C ILE A 36 12.31 -9.20 -8.25
N VAL A 37 12.64 -7.93 -8.46
CA VAL A 37 11.69 -6.87 -8.84
C VAL A 37 11.03 -7.21 -10.18
N SER A 38 11.76 -7.66 -11.19
CA SER A 38 11.14 -8.07 -12.47
C SER A 38 10.13 -9.22 -12.34
N MET A 39 10.23 -10.05 -11.29
CA MET A 39 9.28 -11.14 -11.05
C MET A 39 7.97 -10.66 -10.44
N THR A 40 7.82 -9.41 -10.02
CA THR A 40 6.51 -8.85 -9.62
C THR A 40 5.54 -8.76 -10.80
N LEU A 41 6.07 -8.78 -12.03
CA LEU A 41 5.34 -8.88 -13.30
C LEU A 41 5.49 -10.27 -13.94
N ASP A 42 5.75 -11.31 -13.15
CA ASP A 42 5.86 -12.67 -13.68
C ASP A 42 4.54 -13.10 -14.36
N LYS A 43 4.68 -13.82 -15.47
CA LYS A 43 3.55 -14.35 -16.25
C LYS A 43 2.65 -15.30 -15.43
N GLU A 44 3.19 -15.93 -14.38
CA GLU A 44 2.46 -16.78 -13.45
C GLU A 44 2.14 -15.97 -12.19
N TYR A 45 0.85 -15.68 -11.95
CA TYR A 45 0.43 -14.78 -10.86
C TYR A 45 0.89 -15.23 -9.47
N ASP A 46 0.94 -16.54 -9.20
CA ASP A 46 1.45 -17.05 -7.92
C ASP A 46 2.91 -16.66 -7.68
N VAL A 47 3.72 -16.64 -8.74
CA VAL A 47 5.13 -16.20 -8.68
C VAL A 47 5.18 -14.69 -8.42
N ALA A 48 4.34 -13.91 -9.11
CA ALA A 48 4.25 -12.47 -8.92
C ALA A 48 3.89 -12.08 -7.48
N VAL A 49 2.91 -12.77 -6.88
CA VAL A 49 2.51 -12.56 -5.48
C VAL A 49 3.69 -12.82 -4.53
N GLU A 50 4.39 -13.94 -4.68
CA GLU A 50 5.52 -14.26 -3.82
C GLU A 50 6.74 -13.36 -4.05
N ALA A 51 6.89 -12.81 -5.25
CA ALA A 51 7.92 -11.81 -5.55
C ALA A 51 7.62 -10.50 -4.81
N ILE A 52 6.38 -10.00 -4.86
CA ILE A 52 5.97 -8.77 -4.14
C ILE A 52 6.16 -8.94 -2.63
N ARG A 53 5.78 -10.10 -2.07
CA ARG A 53 6.01 -10.41 -0.66
C ARG A 53 7.49 -10.41 -0.30
N LEU A 54 8.34 -10.98 -1.15
CA LEU A 54 9.80 -10.96 -0.93
C LEU A 54 10.36 -9.53 -0.99
N VAL A 55 9.94 -8.73 -1.96
CA VAL A 55 10.31 -7.30 -2.07
C VAL A 55 9.84 -6.52 -0.83
N THR A 56 8.68 -6.85 -0.28
CA THR A 56 8.15 -6.28 0.97
C THR A 56 9.01 -6.62 2.19
N LEU A 57 9.54 -7.86 2.25
CA LEU A 57 10.48 -8.25 3.32
C LEU A 57 11.84 -7.54 3.18
N ILE A 58 12.33 -7.39 1.94
CA ILE A 58 13.56 -6.64 1.65
C ILE A 58 13.41 -5.19 2.13
N LEU A 59 12.33 -4.51 1.74
CA LEU A 59 12.02 -3.14 2.16
C LEU A 59 12.03 -2.99 3.69
N HIS A 60 11.40 -3.93 4.40
CA HIS A 60 11.29 -3.86 5.86
C HIS A 60 12.65 -4.00 6.56
N GLY A 61 13.56 -4.80 6.02
CA GLY A 61 14.87 -5.01 6.63
C GLY A 61 15.92 -3.97 6.22
N SER A 62 15.76 -3.32 5.06
CA SER A 62 16.57 -2.18 4.63
C SER A 62 15.80 -1.32 3.63
N GLU A 63 15.43 -0.10 4.04
CA GLU A 63 14.71 0.83 3.16
C GLU A 63 15.54 1.26 1.94
N GLU A 64 16.86 1.28 2.08
CA GLU A 64 17.81 1.68 1.04
C GLU A 64 18.06 0.56 0.00
N ALA A 65 17.59 -0.66 0.26
CA ALA A 65 17.80 -1.79 -0.64
C ALA A 65 17.00 -1.70 -1.95
N LEU A 66 15.95 -0.86 -2.00
CA LEU A 66 15.11 -0.65 -3.19
C LEU A 66 15.21 0.79 -3.65
N SER A 67 15.37 1.00 -4.97
CA SER A 67 15.30 2.35 -5.55
C SER A 67 13.85 2.85 -5.59
N ASN A 68 13.65 4.14 -5.87
CA ASN A 68 12.32 4.70 -6.10
C ASN A 68 11.63 4.04 -7.30
N GLU A 69 12.36 3.81 -8.39
CA GLU A 69 11.85 3.12 -9.58
C GLU A 69 11.42 1.68 -9.27
N ASP A 70 12.18 0.95 -8.44
CA ASP A 70 11.79 -0.39 -7.99
C ASP A 70 10.45 -0.36 -7.24
N CYS A 71 10.26 0.67 -6.41
CA CYS A 71 9.04 0.83 -5.62
C CYS A 71 7.84 1.24 -6.49
N GLU A 72 8.02 2.18 -7.42
CA GLU A 72 6.99 2.64 -8.36
C GLU A 72 6.42 1.48 -9.18
N ASN A 73 7.30 0.59 -9.67
CA ASN A 73 6.89 -0.61 -10.38
C ASN A 73 5.95 -1.52 -9.55
N VAL A 74 6.15 -1.59 -8.23
CA VAL A 74 5.27 -2.35 -7.33
C VAL A 74 4.00 -1.57 -7.00
N TYR A 75 4.07 -0.25 -6.85
CA TYR A 75 2.89 0.58 -6.59
C TYR A 75 1.83 0.47 -7.69
N HIS A 76 2.24 0.43 -8.95
CA HIS A 76 1.29 0.25 -10.06
C HIS A 76 0.47 -1.04 -9.95
N LEU A 77 1.00 -2.06 -9.27
CA LEU A 77 0.33 -3.35 -9.12
C LEU A 77 -0.88 -3.31 -8.18
N VAL A 78 -1.06 -2.25 -7.38
CA VAL A 78 -2.30 -2.05 -6.59
C VAL A 78 -3.53 -1.91 -7.49
N TYR A 79 -3.33 -1.69 -8.79
CA TYR A 79 -4.40 -1.61 -9.78
C TYR A 79 -4.57 -2.89 -10.61
N SER A 80 -3.82 -3.95 -10.29
CA SER A 80 -3.92 -5.23 -11.01
C SER A 80 -5.34 -5.79 -10.99
N ALA A 81 -5.76 -6.38 -12.12
CA ALA A 81 -7.01 -7.13 -12.21
C ALA A 81 -6.97 -8.41 -11.35
N HIS A 82 -5.79 -8.98 -11.13
CA HIS A 82 -5.62 -10.17 -10.30
C HIS A 82 -5.53 -9.76 -8.81
N ARG A 83 -6.64 -9.88 -8.07
CA ARG A 83 -6.75 -9.40 -6.68
C ARG A 83 -5.60 -9.85 -5.75
N PRO A 84 -5.13 -11.11 -5.75
CA PRO A 84 -4.00 -11.50 -4.91
C PRO A 84 -2.71 -10.70 -5.17
N VAL A 85 -2.45 -10.31 -6.42
CA VAL A 85 -1.30 -9.45 -6.78
C VAL A 85 -1.53 -8.05 -6.23
N ALA A 86 -2.74 -7.51 -6.42
CA ALA A 86 -3.10 -6.18 -5.99
C ALA A 86 -3.05 -6.01 -4.47
N VAL A 87 -3.55 -7.00 -3.72
CA VAL A 87 -3.49 -7.01 -2.24
C VAL A 87 -2.05 -7.13 -1.75
N ALA A 88 -1.22 -7.98 -2.37
CA ALA A 88 0.19 -8.07 -2.00
C ALA A 88 0.92 -6.73 -2.26
N ALA A 89 0.60 -6.04 -3.36
CA ALA A 89 1.13 -4.70 -3.64
C ALA A 89 0.58 -3.65 -2.67
N GLY A 90 -0.67 -3.80 -2.21
CA GLY A 90 -1.27 -2.97 -1.18
C GLY A 90 -0.58 -3.12 0.17
N GLU A 91 -0.17 -4.34 0.55
CA GLU A 91 0.68 -4.57 1.72
C GLU A 91 2.05 -3.89 1.60
N PHE A 92 2.68 -3.96 0.42
CA PHE A 92 3.92 -3.26 0.14
C PHE A 92 3.76 -1.74 0.29
N LEU A 93 2.73 -1.17 -0.35
CA LEU A 93 2.41 0.26 -0.29
C LEU A 93 2.13 0.69 1.15
N HIS A 94 1.31 -0.05 1.89
CA HIS A 94 1.06 0.18 3.32
C HIS A 94 2.38 0.25 4.08
N LYS A 95 3.25 -0.75 3.95
CA LYS A 95 4.54 -0.71 4.68
C LYS A 95 5.39 0.49 4.32
N LYS A 96 5.42 0.91 3.05
CA LYS A 96 6.18 2.11 2.66
C LYS A 96 5.57 3.40 3.21
N LEU A 97 4.25 3.54 3.17
CA LEU A 97 3.56 4.73 3.69
C LEU A 97 3.74 4.84 5.22
N PHE A 98 3.64 3.72 5.92
CA PHE A 98 3.74 3.67 7.38
C PHE A 98 5.18 3.63 7.89
N SER A 99 6.19 3.24 7.10
CA SER A 99 7.57 3.22 7.59
C SER A 99 8.12 4.62 7.92
N ARG A 100 7.53 5.65 7.31
CA ARG A 100 7.82 7.06 7.59
C ARG A 100 7.02 7.63 8.77
N HIS A 101 6.11 6.85 9.35
CA HIS A 101 5.14 7.32 10.33
C HIS A 101 5.56 6.89 11.74
N ASP A 102 5.93 7.85 12.59
CA ASP A 102 6.09 7.62 14.03
C ASP A 102 4.72 7.81 14.71
N PRO A 103 4.08 6.74 15.21
CA PRO A 103 2.75 6.83 15.80
C PRO A 103 2.68 7.82 16.98
N GLN A 104 3.76 7.96 17.76
CA GLN A 104 3.79 8.86 18.91
C GLN A 104 3.87 10.32 18.46
N ALA A 105 4.67 10.59 17.42
CA ALA A 105 4.81 11.93 16.86
C ALA A 105 3.48 12.40 16.23
N GLU A 106 2.78 11.51 15.54
CA GLU A 106 1.54 11.81 14.83
C GLU A 106 0.36 12.00 15.78
N GLU A 107 0.29 11.20 16.85
CA GLU A 107 -0.64 11.42 17.96
C GLU A 107 -0.41 12.77 18.66
N ALA A 108 0.86 13.13 18.90
CA ALA A 108 1.20 14.43 19.49
C ALA A 108 0.86 15.59 18.54
N LEU A 109 1.05 15.41 17.23
CA LEU A 109 0.73 16.39 16.21
C LEU A 109 -0.79 16.60 16.10
N ALA A 110 -1.59 15.54 16.08
CA ALA A 110 -3.05 15.60 16.06
C ALA A 110 -3.58 16.36 17.27
N LYS A 111 -3.11 16.01 18.49
CA LYS A 111 -3.48 16.72 19.73
C LYS A 111 -3.10 18.20 19.68
N ARG A 112 -1.91 18.53 19.18
CA ARG A 112 -1.47 19.92 19.05
C ARG A 112 -2.35 20.71 18.07
N ARG A 113 -2.82 20.06 17.01
CA ARG A 113 -3.74 20.64 16.01
C ARG A 113 -5.20 20.58 16.45
N GLY A 114 -5.52 19.96 17.59
CA GLY A 114 -6.90 19.76 18.03
C GLY A 114 -7.70 18.78 17.17
N ARG A 115 -7.02 17.91 16.41
CA ARG A 115 -7.63 16.86 15.58
C ARG A 115 -7.93 15.63 16.43
N ASN A 116 -9.00 14.92 16.11
CA ASN A 116 -9.40 13.72 16.87
C ASN A 116 -8.58 12.49 16.47
N SER A 117 -8.04 12.46 15.24
CA SER A 117 -7.30 11.31 14.70
C SER A 117 -5.86 11.65 14.29
N PRO A 118 -4.88 10.75 14.54
CA PRO A 118 -3.51 10.86 14.03
C PRO A 118 -3.38 10.52 12.55
N ASN A 119 -4.43 10.01 11.89
CA ASN A 119 -4.34 9.49 10.52
C ASN A 119 -4.34 10.55 9.42
N GLY A 120 -4.50 11.83 9.76
CA GLY A 120 -4.69 12.90 8.78
C GLY A 120 -3.56 12.99 7.73
N ASN A 121 -2.30 12.85 8.16
CA ASN A 121 -1.16 12.87 7.25
C ASN A 121 -1.15 11.63 6.33
N LEU A 122 -1.48 10.45 6.84
CA LEU A 122 -1.55 9.22 6.05
C LEU A 122 -2.66 9.27 5.01
N ILE A 123 -3.83 9.82 5.37
CA ILE A 123 -4.94 10.03 4.43
C ILE A 123 -4.51 10.99 3.32
N ARG A 124 -3.84 12.11 3.65
CA ARG A 124 -3.30 13.05 2.66
C ARG A 124 -2.28 12.38 1.73
N MET A 125 -1.40 11.55 2.26
CA MET A 125 -0.44 10.78 1.46
C MET A 125 -1.14 9.78 0.53
N LEU A 126 -2.22 9.13 0.98
CA LEU A 126 -3.02 8.23 0.14
C LEU A 126 -3.75 8.99 -0.99
N VAL A 127 -4.27 10.19 -0.70
CA VAL A 127 -4.86 11.09 -1.71
C VAL A 127 -3.82 11.49 -2.76
N LEU A 128 -2.62 11.90 -2.32
CA LEU A 128 -1.51 12.23 -3.23
C LEU A 128 -1.12 11.03 -4.09
N PHE A 129 -0.96 9.85 -3.48
CA PHE A 129 -0.68 8.61 -4.20
C PHE A 129 -1.72 8.32 -5.28
N PHE A 130 -3.01 8.45 -4.95
CA PHE A 130 -4.09 8.23 -5.92
C PHE A 130 -3.97 9.20 -7.10
N LEU A 131 -3.78 10.50 -6.82
CA LEU A 131 -3.66 11.55 -7.83
C LEU A 131 -2.41 11.42 -8.71
N GLU A 132 -1.27 11.09 -8.13
CA GLU A 132 0.02 10.97 -8.83
C GLU A 132 0.14 9.68 -9.63
N SER A 133 -0.61 8.63 -9.25
CA SER A 133 -0.53 7.35 -9.95
C SER A 133 -1.00 7.44 -11.40
N GLU A 134 -1.94 8.33 -11.74
CA GLU A 134 -2.50 8.55 -13.09
C GLU A 134 -2.94 7.27 -13.86
N LEU A 135 -3.08 6.14 -13.17
CA LEU A 135 -3.43 4.84 -13.78
C LEU A 135 -4.93 4.57 -13.79
N HIS A 136 -5.68 5.16 -12.86
CA HIS A 136 -7.11 4.95 -12.72
C HIS A 136 -7.84 6.25 -12.39
N GLU A 137 -9.02 6.42 -13.00
CA GLU A 137 -9.89 7.56 -12.74
C GLU A 137 -10.66 7.43 -11.41
N HIS A 138 -10.76 6.23 -10.84
CA HIS A 138 -11.60 5.94 -9.66
C HIS A 138 -10.82 5.12 -8.63
N ALA A 139 -11.12 5.33 -7.34
CA ALA A 139 -10.32 4.80 -6.24
C ALA A 139 -10.66 3.36 -5.84
N ALA A 140 -11.72 2.76 -6.43
CA ALA A 140 -12.27 1.47 -6.02
C ALA A 140 -11.24 0.34 -5.94
N TYR A 141 -10.33 0.26 -6.91
CA TYR A 141 -9.30 -0.78 -6.96
C TYR A 141 -8.14 -0.51 -5.99
N LEU A 142 -7.79 0.76 -5.76
CA LEU A 142 -6.80 1.14 -4.75
C LEU A 142 -7.31 0.80 -3.34
N VAL A 143 -8.55 1.19 -3.05
CA VAL A 143 -9.22 0.89 -1.77
C VAL A 143 -9.27 -0.62 -1.52
N ASP A 144 -9.69 -1.42 -2.51
CA ASP A 144 -9.74 -2.87 -2.35
C ASP A 144 -8.37 -3.51 -2.10
N SER A 145 -7.31 -3.00 -2.74
CA SER A 145 -5.94 -3.49 -2.54
C SER A 145 -5.43 -3.26 -1.12
N LEU A 146 -5.85 -2.15 -0.50
CA LEU A 146 -5.48 -1.78 0.85
C LEU A 146 -6.47 -2.29 1.91
N TRP A 147 -7.56 -2.94 1.49
CA TRP A 147 -8.70 -3.24 2.35
C TRP A 147 -8.38 -4.17 3.52
N GLU A 148 -7.38 -5.05 3.40
CA GLU A 148 -7.00 -5.93 4.53
C GLU A 148 -5.85 -5.33 5.35
N SER A 149 -4.90 -4.65 4.71
CA SER A 149 -3.70 -4.12 5.37
C SER A 149 -3.92 -2.79 6.09
N SER A 150 -4.91 -1.99 5.68
CA SER A 150 -5.09 -0.60 6.12
C SER A 150 -6.51 -0.29 6.60
N GLN A 151 -7.25 -1.25 7.18
CA GLN A 151 -8.66 -1.04 7.56
C GLN A 151 -8.87 0.12 8.52
N GLU A 152 -7.99 0.29 9.50
CA GLU A 152 -8.09 1.36 10.49
C GLU A 152 -8.03 2.74 9.82
N LEU A 153 -7.11 2.91 8.86
CA LEU A 153 -6.99 4.12 8.06
C LEU A 153 -8.18 4.32 7.12
N LEU A 154 -8.57 3.28 6.39
CA LEU A 154 -9.62 3.37 5.35
C LEU A 154 -11.03 3.58 5.93
N LYS A 155 -11.26 3.20 7.18
CA LYS A 155 -12.54 3.35 7.89
C LYS A 155 -12.56 4.56 8.82
N ASP A 156 -11.50 5.36 8.85
CA ASP A 156 -11.44 6.60 9.64
C ASP A 156 -12.18 7.74 8.93
N TRP A 157 -13.50 7.55 8.73
CA TRP A 157 -14.36 8.50 8.05
C TRP A 157 -14.55 9.79 8.82
N GLU A 158 -14.40 9.76 10.15
CA GLU A 158 -14.38 10.94 11.00
C GLU A 158 -13.20 11.83 10.61
N CYS A 159 -11.98 11.27 10.54
CA CYS A 159 -10.81 12.02 10.08
C CYS A 159 -10.95 12.50 8.63
N MET A 160 -11.48 11.68 7.71
CA MET A 160 -11.75 12.12 6.33
C MET A 160 -12.72 13.31 6.29
N THR A 161 -13.74 13.30 7.14
CA THR A 161 -14.74 14.37 7.24
C THR A 161 -14.12 15.64 7.84
N GLU A 162 -13.32 15.52 8.90
CA GLU A 162 -12.58 16.65 9.49
C GLU A 162 -11.65 17.33 8.49
N LEU A 163 -10.95 16.53 7.66
CA LEU A 163 -10.08 17.05 6.61
C LEU A 163 -10.85 17.86 5.56
N LEU A 164 -12.09 17.46 5.22
CA LEU A 164 -12.93 18.12 4.21
C LEU A 164 -13.65 19.37 4.74
N LEU A 165 -13.99 19.42 6.03
CA LEU A 165 -14.89 20.44 6.57
C LEU A 165 -14.21 21.48 7.45
N GLU A 166 -13.16 21.11 8.18
CA GLU A 166 -12.53 22.02 9.13
C GLU A 166 -11.43 22.85 8.48
N GLU A 167 -11.34 24.13 8.86
CA GLU A 167 -10.28 25.01 8.37
C GLU A 167 -8.89 24.48 8.75
N PRO A 168 -7.89 24.65 7.87
CA PRO A 168 -6.52 24.25 8.16
C PRO A 168 -5.99 25.01 9.37
N VAL A 169 -5.47 24.28 10.35
CA VAL A 169 -4.86 24.86 11.55
C VAL A 169 -3.49 25.44 11.21
N GLN A 170 -2.95 26.34 12.04
CA GLN A 170 -1.63 26.94 11.78
C GLN A 170 -0.54 25.88 11.50
N GLY A 171 0.07 25.95 10.31
CA GLY A 171 1.11 25.02 9.86
C GLY A 171 0.58 23.72 9.22
N GLU A 172 -0.71 23.64 8.91
CA GLU A 172 -1.30 22.62 8.05
C GLU A 172 -1.56 23.21 6.66
N GLU A 173 -1.19 22.49 5.60
CA GLU A 173 -1.51 22.89 4.23
C GLU A 173 -2.98 22.57 3.92
N ALA A 174 -3.69 23.57 3.39
CA ALA A 174 -5.03 23.38 2.87
C ALA A 174 -5.01 22.35 1.73
N MET A 175 -6.04 21.50 1.66
CA MET A 175 -6.22 20.68 0.48
C MET A 175 -6.65 21.58 -0.69
N SER A 176 -6.14 21.27 -1.88
CA SER A 176 -6.67 21.83 -3.12
C SER A 176 -8.00 21.15 -3.48
N ASP A 177 -8.83 21.80 -4.30
CA ASP A 177 -10.09 21.25 -4.81
C ASP A 177 -9.91 19.85 -5.45
N ARG A 178 -8.76 19.62 -6.09
CA ARG A 178 -8.40 18.32 -6.68
C ARG A 178 -8.15 17.25 -5.61
N GLN A 179 -7.47 17.60 -4.51
CA GLN A 179 -7.26 16.71 -3.38
C GLN A 179 -8.56 16.43 -2.62
N GLU A 180 -9.42 17.43 -2.43
CA GLU A 180 -10.73 17.24 -1.81
C GLU A 180 -11.61 16.30 -2.63
N SER A 181 -11.67 16.49 -3.95
CA SER A 181 -12.41 15.62 -4.87
C SER A 181 -11.90 14.17 -4.81
N ALA A 182 -10.58 13.99 -4.76
CA ALA A 182 -9.95 12.68 -4.61
C ALA A 182 -10.23 12.03 -3.24
N LEU A 183 -10.25 12.82 -2.16
CA LEU A 183 -10.59 12.33 -0.83
C LEU A 183 -12.05 11.90 -0.76
N ILE A 184 -12.97 12.64 -1.38
CA ILE A 184 -14.38 12.24 -1.49
C ILE A 184 -14.51 10.91 -2.24
N GLU A 185 -13.82 10.75 -3.37
CA GLU A 185 -13.82 9.51 -4.15
C GLU A 185 -13.29 8.31 -3.33
N LEU A 186 -12.18 8.51 -2.60
CA LEU A 186 -11.64 7.51 -1.67
C LEU A 186 -12.66 7.16 -0.58
N MET A 187 -13.24 8.17 0.08
CA MET A 187 -14.21 7.99 1.15
C MET A 187 -15.47 7.24 0.67
N VAL A 188 -16.01 7.59 -0.49
CA VAL A 188 -17.15 6.88 -1.10
C VAL A 188 -16.80 5.43 -1.39
N CYS A 189 -15.60 5.17 -1.93
CA CYS A 189 -15.15 3.81 -2.18
C CYS A 189 -14.99 2.98 -0.88
N THR A 190 -14.44 3.56 0.19
CA THR A 190 -14.28 2.86 1.48
C THR A 190 -15.63 2.58 2.14
N ILE A 191 -16.56 3.54 2.12
CA ILE A 191 -17.93 3.36 2.62
C ILE A 191 -18.64 2.26 1.83
N ARG A 192 -18.58 2.30 0.49
CA ARG A 192 -19.22 1.29 -0.35
C ARG A 192 -18.67 -0.10 -0.06
N GLN A 193 -17.35 -0.27 0.00
CA GLN A 193 -16.75 -1.58 0.26
C GLN A 193 -17.03 -2.08 1.69
N ALA A 194 -17.13 -1.19 2.69
CA ALA A 194 -17.59 -1.53 4.03
C ALA A 194 -19.05 -2.00 4.06
N ALA A 195 -19.93 -1.30 3.34
CA ALA A 195 -21.36 -1.56 3.34
C ALA A 195 -21.74 -2.81 2.51
N GLU A 196 -21.14 -2.98 1.34
CA GLU A 196 -21.45 -4.06 0.40
C GLU A 196 -20.71 -5.37 0.73
N ALA A 197 -19.61 -5.29 1.50
CA ALA A 197 -18.79 -6.43 1.93
C ALA A 197 -18.30 -7.33 0.78
N HIS A 198 -18.14 -6.77 -0.43
CA HIS A 198 -17.54 -7.45 -1.57
C HIS A 198 -16.53 -6.56 -2.31
N PRO A 199 -15.50 -7.13 -2.95
CA PRO A 199 -14.57 -6.38 -3.79
C PRO A 199 -15.30 -5.70 -4.98
N PRO A 200 -14.65 -4.71 -5.64
CA PRO A 200 -15.14 -4.15 -6.88
C PRO A 200 -15.21 -5.20 -8.00
N VAL A 201 -15.91 -4.84 -9.09
CA VAL A 201 -16.06 -5.70 -10.26
C VAL A 201 -14.70 -6.19 -10.78
N GLY A 202 -14.62 -7.44 -11.21
CA GLY A 202 -13.37 -8.06 -11.66
C GLY A 202 -12.43 -8.56 -10.56
N ARG A 203 -12.67 -8.20 -9.29
CA ARG A 203 -11.87 -8.66 -8.14
C ARG A 203 -12.58 -9.61 -7.18
N GLY A 204 -13.90 -9.73 -7.30
CA GLY A 204 -14.65 -10.75 -6.56
C GLY A 204 -14.31 -12.17 -7.03
N THR A 205 -14.26 -13.12 -6.09
CA THR A 205 -14.41 -14.52 -6.46
C THR A 205 -15.86 -14.72 -6.91
N GLY A 206 -16.08 -15.33 -8.08
CA GLY A 206 -17.42 -15.50 -8.65
C GLY A 206 -18.41 -16.01 -7.59
N LYS A 207 -19.61 -15.39 -7.54
CA LYS A 207 -20.65 -15.54 -6.50
C LYS A 207 -20.48 -16.82 -5.68
N ARG A 208 -20.16 -16.69 -4.38
CA ARG A 208 -20.45 -17.75 -3.42
C ARG A 208 -21.97 -17.93 -3.43
N VAL A 209 -22.41 -18.98 -4.14
CA VAL A 209 -23.79 -19.49 -4.13
C VAL A 209 -24.04 -20.16 -2.80
#